data_AF-A0A7U6GGD5-F1
#
_entry.id   AF-A0A7U6GGD5-F1
#
_cell.length_a   1.000
_cell.length_b   1.000
_cell.length_c   1.000
_cell.angle_alpha   90.00
_cell.angle_beta   90.00
_cell.angle_gamma   90.00
#
_symmetry.space_group_name_H-M   'P 1'
#
loop_
_entity.id
_entity.type
_entity.pdbx_description
1 polymer ?
#
loop_
_entity_poly.entity_id
_entity_poly.type
_entity_poly.pdbx_seq_one_letter_code
_entity_poly.pdbx_strand_id
1 'polypeptide(L)'
;MKKTIDIPLELFDRLAEHAQGFEGPSDVIERLLDVYEKTKASETKIPKDNHEERPLSPSSTPFVQYGKLDIQFYPPDLVQFKAFLLRKRRAWVLLHKQGGVKELHEWHAYRFTERSDVLGNLRSGYLRSWREKGIVKAEIAIDKSDLSSVPSHYS
;
A
#
# COMPACT_ATOMS: atom_id res chain seq x y z
N MET A 1 -11.10 -18.74 6.67
CA MET A 1 -12.28 -19.38 6.05
C MET A 1 -12.92 -18.38 5.10
N LYS A 2 -13.38 -18.80 3.92
CA LYS A 2 -14.11 -17.90 3.01
C LYS A 2 -15.60 -17.97 3.35
N LYS A 3 -16.26 -16.82 3.45
CA LYS A 3 -17.70 -16.68 3.67
C LYS A 3 -18.27 -15.87 2.51
N THR A 4 -19.41 -16.30 1.98
CA THR A 4 -20.12 -15.62 0.89
C THR A 4 -21.34 -14.93 1.47
N ILE A 5 -21.55 -13.68 1.09
CA ILE A 5 -22.73 -12.89 1.42
C ILE A 5 -23.35 -12.43 0.10
N ASP A 6 -24.68 -12.52 0.00
CA ASP A 6 -25.40 -11.95 -1.13
C ASP A 6 -25.74 -10.49 -0.80
N ILE A 7 -25.37 -9.58 -1.70
CA ILE A 7 -25.66 -8.15 -1.58
C ILE A 7 -26.35 -7.64 -2.84
N PRO A 8 -27.22 -6.62 -2.75
CA PRO A 8 -27.83 -6.00 -3.92
C PRO A 8 -26.77 -5.44 -4.88
N LEU A 9 -27.03 -5.53 -6.18
CA LEU A 9 -26.09 -5.08 -7.23
C LEU A 9 -25.71 -3.61 -7.07
N GLU A 10 -26.68 -2.74 -6.76
CA GLU A 10 -26.44 -1.31 -6.53
C GLU A 10 -25.47 -1.05 -5.37
N LEU A 11 -25.48 -1.89 -4.33
CA LEU A 11 -24.54 -1.79 -3.21
C LEU A 11 -23.14 -2.23 -3.63
N PHE A 12 -23.05 -3.25 -4.47
CA PHE A 12 -21.78 -3.70 -5.05
C PHE A 12 -21.16 -2.62 -5.94
N ASP A 13 -21.95 -1.98 -6.80
CA ASP A 13 -21.48 -0.91 -7.69
C ASP A 13 -20.98 0.30 -6.88
N ARG A 14 -21.70 0.70 -5.83
CA ARG A 14 -21.26 1.75 -4.90
C ARG A 14 -19.93 1.41 -4.21
N LEU A 15 -19.70 0.14 -3.86
CA LEU A 15 -18.40 -0.27 -3.31
C LEU A 15 -17.29 -0.15 -4.36
N ALA A 16 -17.58 -0.48 -5.62
CA ALA A 16 -16.63 -0.35 -6.72
C ALA A 16 -16.28 1.11 -7.04
N GLU A 17 -17.22 2.05 -6.95
CA GLU A 17 -16.95 3.50 -7.11
C GLU A 17 -15.99 4.03 -6.04
N HIS A 18 -16.06 3.48 -4.83
CA HIS A 18 -15.18 3.85 -3.73
C HIS A 18 -13.82 3.14 -3.78
N ALA A 19 -13.63 2.16 -4.67
CA ALA A 19 -12.36 1.46 -4.85
C ALA A 19 -11.31 2.39 -5.46
N GLN A 20 -10.16 2.53 -4.80
CA GLN A 20 -9.07 3.35 -5.31
C GLN A 20 -8.11 2.50 -6.15
N GLY A 21 -8.32 2.47 -7.46
CA GLY A 21 -7.44 1.78 -8.42
C GLY A 21 -7.72 0.28 -8.53
N PHE A 22 -6.84 -0.55 -7.96
CA PHE A 22 -6.91 -2.02 -8.01
C PHE A 22 -7.41 -2.64 -6.71
N GLU A 23 -8.12 -1.87 -5.87
CA GLU A 23 -8.77 -2.38 -4.67
C GLU A 23 -9.88 -3.35 -5.05
N GLY A 24 -9.89 -4.53 -4.42
CA GLY A 24 -11.02 -5.44 -4.50
C GLY A 24 -12.15 -4.99 -3.57
N PRO A 25 -13.36 -5.53 -3.72
CA PRO A 25 -14.49 -5.20 -2.85
C PRO A 25 -14.18 -5.42 -1.35
N SER A 26 -13.36 -6.42 -1.02
CA SER A 26 -12.95 -6.70 0.36
C SER A 26 -12.11 -5.57 0.96
N ASP A 27 -11.20 -4.98 0.19
CA ASP A 27 -10.33 -3.89 0.66
C ASP A 27 -11.15 -2.62 0.97
N VAL A 28 -12.17 -2.36 0.16
CA VAL A 28 -13.11 -1.25 0.36
C VAL A 28 -13.92 -1.47 1.64
N ILE A 29 -14.43 -2.69 1.86
CA ILE A 29 -15.21 -3.04 3.05
C ILE A 29 -14.37 -2.92 4.32
N GLU A 30 -13.14 -3.43 4.33
CA GLU A 30 -12.23 -3.31 5.48
C GLU A 30 -11.97 -1.84 5.82
N ARG A 31 -11.69 -1.01 4.81
CA ARG A 31 -11.50 0.44 5.02
C ARG A 31 -12.73 1.12 5.63
N LEU A 32 -13.92 0.77 5.17
CA LEU A 32 -15.17 1.34 5.70
C LEU A 32 -15.42 0.90 7.15
N LEU A 33 -15.15 -0.37 7.47
CA LEU A 33 -15.28 -0.89 8.83
C LEU A 33 -14.30 -0.22 9.79
N ASP A 34 -13.04 -0.06 9.39
CA ASP A 34 -12.03 0.62 10.20
C ASP A 34 -12.44 2.06 10.56
N VAL A 35 -13.04 2.78 9.61
CA VAL A 35 -13.55 4.14 9.84
C VAL A 35 -14.71 4.11 10.82
N TYR A 36 -15.66 3.20 10.62
CA TYR A 36 -16.83 3.09 11.49
C TYR A 36 -16.46 2.70 12.94
N GLU A 37 -15.56 1.73 13.11
CA GLU A 37 -15.11 1.27 14.43
C GLU A 37 -14.31 2.34 15.18
N LYS A 38 -13.45 3.10 14.47
CA LYS A 38 -12.76 4.25 15.05
C LYS A 38 -13.73 5.35 15.49
N THR A 39 -14.77 5.59 14.70
CA THR A 39 -15.80 6.59 15.03
C THR A 39 -16.63 6.15 16.24
N LYS A 40 -16.98 4.85 16.34
CA LYS A 40 -17.66 4.29 17.51
C LYS A 40 -16.82 4.29 18.79
N ALA A 41 -15.52 4.02 18.66
CA ALA A 41 -14.61 4.02 19.81
C ALA A 41 -14.49 5.41 20.46
N SER A 42 -14.66 6.49 19.69
CA SER A 42 -14.73 7.86 20.20
C SER A 42 -16.06 8.24 20.85
N GLU A 43 -17.17 7.56 20.56
CA GLU A 43 -18.51 7.88 21.11
C GLU A 43 -18.81 7.20 22.46
N THR A 44 -17.99 6.24 22.92
CA THR A 44 -18.33 5.41 24.10
C THR A 44 -17.59 5.81 25.39
N LYS A 45 -16.98 6.99 25.46
CA LYS A 45 -16.46 7.56 26.71
C LYS A 45 -17.23 8.82 27.10
N ILE A 46 -18.47 8.63 27.52
CA ILE A 46 -19.15 9.58 28.42
C ILE A 46 -19.09 8.99 29.84
N PRO A 47 -18.13 9.39 30.69
CA PRO A 47 -18.36 9.39 32.12
C PRO A 47 -19.37 10.50 32.43
N LYS A 48 -20.49 10.12 33.02
CA LYS A 48 -21.31 11.05 33.81
C LYS A 48 -20.42 11.55 34.96
N ASP A 49 -20.05 12.83 34.98
CA ASP A 49 -20.48 13.78 36.02
C ASP A 49 -19.69 15.11 35.96
N ASN A 50 -20.44 16.22 35.99
CA ASN A 50 -20.14 17.61 36.35
C ASN A 50 -19.14 18.49 35.56
N HIS A 51 -19.75 19.47 34.87
CA HIS A 51 -19.43 20.91 34.80
C HIS A 51 -17.96 21.37 34.87
N GLU A 52 -17.39 21.76 33.72
CA GLU A 52 -16.83 23.10 33.51
C GLU A 52 -16.48 23.30 32.03
N GLU A 53 -17.02 24.36 31.44
CA GLU A 53 -16.71 24.81 30.08
C GLU A 53 -15.23 25.24 30.02
N ARG A 54 -14.38 24.52 29.27
CA ARG A 54 -13.08 25.05 28.83
C ARG A 54 -12.76 24.67 27.38
N PRO A 55 -12.11 25.58 26.63
CA PRO A 55 -12.16 25.62 25.18
C PRO A 55 -11.34 24.50 24.54
N LEU A 56 -11.89 23.94 23.46
CA LEU A 56 -11.25 23.01 22.55
C LEU A 56 -9.89 23.56 22.09
N SER A 57 -8.79 22.99 22.59
CA SER A 57 -7.47 23.12 21.95
C SER A 57 -7.31 22.00 20.94
N PRO A 58 -6.94 22.30 19.67
CA PRO A 58 -6.77 21.29 18.64
C PRO A 58 -5.47 20.52 18.89
N SER A 59 -5.54 19.27 19.33
CA SER A 59 -4.36 18.40 19.36
C SER A 59 -3.99 18.01 17.93
N SER A 60 -3.05 18.78 17.37
CA SER A 60 -2.41 18.52 16.09
C SER A 60 -1.40 17.38 16.24
N THR A 61 -1.86 16.14 16.35
CA THR A 61 -1.05 15.00 15.88
C THR A 61 -1.20 14.97 14.36
N PRO A 62 -0.10 15.07 13.57
CA PRO A 62 -0.21 15.06 12.13
C PRO A 62 -0.68 13.67 11.71
N PHE A 63 -1.96 13.56 11.38
CA PHE A 63 -2.45 12.54 10.49
C PHE A 63 -1.68 12.72 9.18
N VAL A 64 -0.57 12.00 9.02
CA VAL A 64 0.09 11.90 7.73
C VAL A 64 -0.92 11.23 6.82
N GLN A 65 -1.50 12.01 5.90
CA GLN A 65 -2.31 11.47 4.83
C GLN A 65 -1.42 10.51 4.03
N TYR A 66 -1.57 9.21 4.26
CA TYR A 66 -0.97 8.21 3.39
C TYR A 66 -1.69 8.32 2.04
N GLY A 67 -1.11 9.12 1.14
CA GLY A 67 -1.50 9.13 -0.26
C GLY A 67 -1.33 7.74 -0.88
N LYS A 68 -1.93 7.53 -2.06
CA LYS A 68 -1.75 6.33 -2.87
C LYS A 68 -0.26 5.96 -2.97
N LEU A 69 0.10 4.71 -2.68
CA LEU A 69 1.45 4.19 -2.88
C LEU A 69 1.84 4.26 -4.37
N ASP A 70 2.89 5.00 -4.68
CA ASP A 70 3.46 5.05 -6.04
C ASP A 70 4.38 3.84 -6.27
N ILE A 71 4.12 3.08 -7.33
CA ILE A 71 4.89 1.89 -7.70
C ILE A 71 5.37 2.07 -9.14
N GLN A 72 6.68 2.15 -9.34
CA GLN A 72 7.31 2.34 -10.63
C GLN A 72 8.12 1.11 -11.02
N PHE A 73 8.00 0.70 -12.28
CA PHE A 73 8.74 -0.43 -12.84
C PHE A 73 9.78 0.04 -13.86
N TYR A 74 10.90 -0.68 -13.89
CA TYR A 74 11.98 -0.50 -14.85
C TYR A 74 12.34 -1.88 -15.43
N PRO A 75 11.93 -2.20 -16.67
CA PRO A 75 11.19 -1.34 -17.60
C PRO A 75 9.74 -1.01 -17.16
N PRO A 76 9.17 0.11 -17.63
CA PRO A 76 7.82 0.55 -17.22
C PRO A 76 6.69 -0.33 -17.78
N ASP A 77 6.93 -1.05 -18.87
CA ASP A 77 6.01 -2.04 -19.39
C ASP A 77 6.02 -3.29 -18.49
N LEU A 78 4.88 -3.56 -17.85
CA LEU A 78 4.76 -4.66 -16.89
C LEU A 78 4.86 -6.04 -17.55
N VAL A 79 4.44 -6.19 -18.81
CA VAL A 79 4.53 -7.45 -19.55
C VAL A 79 6.00 -7.74 -19.87
N GLN A 80 6.75 -6.74 -20.32
CA GLN A 80 8.19 -6.85 -20.54
C GLN A 80 8.95 -7.08 -19.24
N PHE A 81 8.62 -6.32 -18.19
CA PHE A 81 9.20 -6.50 -16.86
C PHE A 81 9.03 -7.96 -16.40
N LYS A 82 7.81 -8.51 -16.53
CA LYS A 82 7.52 -9.89 -16.18
C LYS A 82 8.36 -10.89 -16.98
N ALA A 83 8.47 -10.71 -18.29
CA ALA A 83 9.28 -11.56 -19.15
C ALA A 83 10.76 -11.56 -18.72
N PHE A 84 11.31 -10.38 -18.40
CA PHE A 84 12.67 -10.27 -17.89
C PHE A 84 12.84 -10.88 -16.51
N LEU A 85 11.88 -10.70 -15.59
CA LEU A 85 11.92 -11.29 -14.26
C LEU A 85 11.94 -12.82 -14.32
N LEU A 86 11.17 -13.41 -15.24
CA LEU A 86 11.14 -14.85 -15.48
C LEU A 86 12.47 -15.38 -16.04
N ARG A 87 13.14 -14.59 -16.86
CA ARG A 87 14.42 -14.95 -17.46
C ARG A 87 15.59 -14.78 -16.47
N LYS A 88 15.71 -13.61 -15.83
CA LYS A 88 16.83 -13.28 -14.93
C LYS A 88 16.66 -13.85 -13.53
N ARG A 89 15.44 -14.23 -13.13
CA ARG A 89 15.10 -14.76 -11.79
C ARG A 89 15.49 -13.85 -10.64
N ARG A 90 15.64 -12.56 -10.93
CA ARG A 90 16.04 -11.54 -9.98
C ARG A 90 15.52 -10.17 -10.41
N ALA A 91 15.20 -9.34 -9.43
CA ALA A 91 14.95 -7.91 -9.56
C ALA A 91 15.45 -7.19 -8.30
N TRP A 92 15.39 -5.86 -8.32
CA TRP A 92 15.71 -5.00 -7.19
C TRP A 92 14.48 -4.17 -6.81
N VAL A 93 14.24 -4.01 -5.51
CA VAL A 93 13.11 -3.26 -4.95
C VAL A 93 13.69 -2.16 -4.08
N LEU A 94 13.52 -0.90 -4.49
CA LEU A 94 13.90 0.28 -3.74
C LEU A 94 12.66 0.91 -3.11
N LEU A 95 12.59 0.91 -1.79
CA LEU A 95 11.51 1.49 -1.01
C LEU A 95 11.92 2.89 -0.54
N HIS A 96 11.06 3.86 -0.79
CA HIS A 96 11.20 5.22 -0.31
C HIS A 96 10.23 5.37 0.85
N LYS A 97 10.75 5.66 2.04
CA LYS A 97 9.97 5.89 3.24
C LYS A 97 9.82 7.38 3.52
N GLN A 98 8.82 7.69 4.32
CA GLN A 98 8.65 9.01 4.90
C GLN A 98 9.92 9.42 5.66
N GLY A 99 10.30 10.69 5.55
CA GLY A 99 11.56 11.19 6.12
C GLY A 99 12.78 10.97 5.23
N GLY A 100 12.61 10.48 3.99
CA GLY A 100 13.69 10.38 3.00
C GLY A 100 14.55 9.12 3.12
N VAL A 101 14.24 8.23 4.06
CA VAL A 101 14.92 6.94 4.21
C VAL A 101 14.65 6.07 2.98
N LYS A 102 15.70 5.47 2.42
CA LYS A 102 15.61 4.54 1.30
C LYS A 102 16.11 3.16 1.69
N GLU A 103 15.37 2.11 1.33
CA GLU A 103 15.74 0.71 1.58
C GLU A 103 15.80 -0.05 0.27
N LEU A 104 16.97 -0.63 -0.04
CA LEU A 104 17.17 -1.44 -1.23
C LEU A 104 17.15 -2.92 -0.87
N HIS A 105 16.31 -3.69 -1.56
CA HIS A 105 16.23 -5.14 -1.44
C HIS A 105 16.50 -5.83 -2.77
N GLU A 106 17.20 -6.95 -2.70
CA GLU A 106 17.29 -7.90 -3.81
C GLU A 106 16.08 -8.84 -3.75
N TRP A 107 15.36 -8.93 -4.86
CA TRP A 107 14.22 -9.84 -5.02
C TRP A 107 14.66 -11.08 -5.79
N HIS A 108 14.78 -12.18 -5.04
CA HIS A 108 15.04 -13.51 -5.59
C HIS A 108 13.74 -14.14 -6.13
N ALA A 109 13.58 -14.16 -7.44
CA ALA A 109 12.38 -14.61 -8.14
C ALA A 109 12.50 -16.06 -8.67
N TYR A 110 13.25 -16.93 -7.97
CA TYR A 110 13.47 -18.32 -8.40
C TYR A 110 12.17 -19.13 -8.53
N ARG A 111 11.18 -18.84 -7.68
CA ARG A 111 9.86 -19.49 -7.69
C ARG A 111 8.82 -18.77 -8.55
N PHE A 112 9.19 -17.69 -9.21
CA PHE A 112 8.28 -16.91 -10.06
C PHE A 112 7.97 -17.69 -11.35
N THR A 113 6.73 -17.67 -11.82
CA THR A 113 6.30 -18.46 -12.99
C THR A 113 5.44 -17.60 -13.91
N GLU A 114 5.14 -18.11 -15.12
CA GLU A 114 4.24 -17.43 -16.05
C GLU A 114 2.87 -17.12 -15.44
N ARG A 115 2.41 -17.95 -14.48
CA ARG A 115 1.15 -17.76 -13.76
C ARG A 115 1.27 -16.81 -12.58
N SER A 116 2.49 -16.42 -12.19
CA SER A 116 2.72 -15.52 -11.08
C SER A 116 2.34 -14.08 -11.45
N ASP A 117 1.78 -13.38 -10.47
CA ASP A 117 1.45 -11.97 -10.58
C ASP A 117 2.55 -11.11 -9.93
N VAL A 118 3.09 -10.15 -10.68
CA VAL A 118 4.21 -9.30 -10.22
C VAL A 118 3.76 -8.46 -9.02
N LEU A 119 2.63 -7.77 -9.14
CA LEU A 119 2.11 -6.88 -8.11
C LEU A 119 1.67 -7.64 -6.86
N GLY A 120 1.04 -8.79 -7.02
CA GLY A 120 0.62 -9.67 -5.93
C GLY A 120 1.81 -10.17 -5.12
N ASN A 121 2.94 -10.51 -5.76
CA ASN A 121 4.17 -10.88 -5.05
C ASN A 121 4.75 -9.69 -4.27
N LEU A 122 4.75 -8.49 -4.86
CA LEU A 122 5.22 -7.29 -4.17
C LEU A 122 4.34 -6.93 -2.97
N ARG A 123 3.01 -6.96 -3.12
CA ARG A 123 2.04 -6.60 -2.07
C ARG A 123 1.97 -7.61 -0.92
N SER A 124 2.14 -8.90 -1.21
CA SER A 124 2.22 -9.93 -0.18
C SER A 124 3.61 -10.02 0.48
N GLY A 125 4.63 -9.42 -0.14
CA GLY A 125 6.02 -9.39 0.34
C GLY A 125 6.48 -7.99 0.77
N TYR A 126 7.34 -7.36 -0.04
CA TYR A 126 8.03 -6.10 0.29
C TYR A 126 7.08 -4.96 0.66
N LEU A 127 5.94 -4.85 -0.04
CA LEU A 127 4.93 -3.81 0.15
C LEU A 127 3.81 -4.24 1.12
N ARG A 128 3.97 -5.38 1.82
CA ARG A 128 3.04 -5.77 2.87
C ARG A 128 3.10 -4.75 4.01
N SER A 129 1.94 -4.32 4.50
CA SER A 129 1.83 -3.31 5.57
C SER A 129 2.61 -2.03 5.26
N TRP A 130 2.64 -1.62 3.99
CA TRP A 130 3.46 -0.49 3.54
C TRP A 130 3.15 0.83 4.27
N ARG A 131 1.88 1.04 4.66
CA ARG A 131 1.44 2.20 5.44
C ARG A 131 2.08 2.24 6.82
N GLU A 132 2.03 1.12 7.55
CA GLU A 132 2.67 0.97 8.87
C GLU A 132 4.19 1.13 8.78
N LYS A 133 4.78 0.68 7.66
CA LYS A 133 6.21 0.83 7.37
C LYS A 133 6.61 2.23 6.88
N GLY A 134 5.65 3.14 6.73
CA GLY A 134 5.86 4.51 6.24
C GLY A 134 6.37 4.58 4.80
N ILE A 135 6.13 3.56 3.97
CA ILE A 135 6.57 3.53 2.57
C ILE A 135 5.67 4.47 1.76
N VAL A 136 6.25 5.36 0.97
CA VAL A 136 5.51 6.32 0.13
C VAL A 136 5.68 6.04 -1.36
N LYS A 137 6.80 5.42 -1.76
CA LYS A 137 7.09 5.04 -3.14
C LYS A 137 7.92 3.75 -3.18
N ALA A 138 7.72 2.94 -4.21
CA ALA A 138 8.56 1.79 -4.53
C ALA A 138 9.01 1.83 -5.99
N GLU A 139 10.31 1.66 -6.23
CA GLU A 139 10.89 1.50 -7.56
C GLU A 139 11.38 0.06 -7.71
N ILE A 140 10.96 -0.61 -8.78
CA ILE A 140 11.28 -2.02 -9.03
C ILE A 140 11.98 -2.13 -10.37
N ALA A 141 13.21 -2.65 -10.36
CA ALA A 141 14.03 -2.73 -11.57
C ALA A 141 14.56 -4.14 -11.83
N ILE A 142 14.67 -4.49 -13.11
CA ILE A 142 15.36 -5.70 -13.56
C ILE A 142 16.86 -5.58 -13.45
N ASP A 143 17.41 -4.37 -13.54
CA ASP A 143 18.83 -4.11 -13.33
C ASP A 143 18.99 -3.00 -12.27
N LYS A 144 19.92 -3.21 -11.33
CA LYS A 144 20.13 -2.29 -10.21
C LYS A 144 20.44 -0.86 -10.65
N SER A 145 21.07 -0.70 -11.81
CA SER A 145 21.44 0.60 -12.40
C SER A 145 20.25 1.48 -12.75
N ASP A 146 19.08 0.89 -12.99
CA ASP A 146 17.91 1.63 -13.48
C ASP A 146 17.11 2.30 -12.35
N LEU A 147 17.45 1.97 -11.10
CA LEU A 147 16.85 2.62 -9.94
C LEU A 147 17.46 4.01 -9.78
N SER A 148 16.60 5.03 -9.64
CA SER A 148 16.94 6.46 -9.64
C SER A 148 17.84 6.93 -8.48
N SER A 149 18.42 6.00 -7.73
CA SER A 149 19.22 6.25 -6.55
C SER A 149 20.49 5.39 -6.43
N VAL A 150 21.00 4.83 -7.54
CA VAL A 150 22.45 4.59 -7.61
C VAL A 150 23.08 5.93 -8.00
N PRO A 151 23.92 6.56 -7.15
CA PRO A 151 24.61 7.77 -7.56
C PRO A 151 25.39 7.46 -8.84
N SER A 152 25.06 8.16 -9.92
CA SER A 152 25.95 8.30 -11.06
C SER A 152 27.13 9.15 -10.60
N HIS A 153 28.07 8.51 -9.93
CA HIS A 153 29.41 9.04 -9.72
C HIS A 153 30.37 7.93 -10.11
N TYR A 154 31.37 8.32 -10.90
CA TYR A 154 32.25 7.52 -11.75
C TYR A 154 31.60 7.21 -13.11
N SER A 155 31.59 8.19 -14.03
CA SER A 155 32.70 8.57 -14.95
C SER A 155 32.87 7.57 -16.07
#